data_AF-A0A662BJA0-F1
#
_entry.id   AF-A0A662BJA0-F1
#
_cell.length_a   1.000
_cell.length_b   1.000
_cell.length_c   1.000
_cell.angle_alpha   90.00
_cell.angle_beta   90.00
_cell.angle_gamma   90.00
#
_symmetry.space_group_name_H-M   'P 1'
#
loop_
_entity.id
_entity.type
_entity.pdbx_description
1 polymer ?
#
loop_
_entity_poly.entity_id
_entity_poly.type
_entity_poly.pdbx_seq_one_letter_code
_entity_poly.pdbx_strand_id
1 'polypeptide(L)' 'MTTITIKNGENISRTNFDTLGDFQLYLLQLQQESGPSEAHIKVLEARLLDAKNNPGNSISYHELKSSITREI' A
#
# COMPACT_ATOMS: atom_id res chain seq x y z
N MET A 1 17.81 6.56 -28.27
CA MET A 1 16.51 6.20 -27.68
C MET A 1 16.57 4.76 -27.25
N THR A 2 16.21 4.45 -26.02
CA THR A 2 16.16 3.08 -25.50
C THR A 2 14.71 2.66 -25.43
N THR A 3 14.32 1.66 -26.22
CA THR A 3 12.95 1.15 -26.23
C THR A 3 12.83 0.00 -25.25
N ILE A 4 11.95 0.13 -24.26
CA ILE A 4 11.62 -0.94 -23.32
C ILE A 4 10.39 -1.67 -23.86
N THR A 5 10.54 -2.96 -24.18
CA THR A 5 9.44 -3.80 -24.66
C THR A 5 8.96 -4.70 -23.53
N ILE A 6 7.70 -4.54 -23.13
CA ILE A 6 7.07 -5.39 -22.10
C ILE A 6 6.34 -6.52 -22.81
N LYS A 7 6.78 -7.76 -22.61
CA LYS A 7 6.04 -8.95 -23.06
C LYS A 7 4.87 -9.17 -22.10
N ASN A 8 3.66 -9.34 -22.63
CA ASN A 8 2.39 -9.44 -21.87
C ASN A 8 1.89 -8.12 -21.25
N GLY A 9 2.04 -6.99 -21.94
CA GLY A 9 1.52 -5.68 -21.51
C GLY A 9 -0.01 -5.52 -21.61
N GLU A 10 -0.79 -6.58 -21.43
CA GLU A 10 -2.23 -6.63 -21.77
C GLU A 10 -3.14 -5.69 -20.95
N ASN A 11 -2.63 -4.91 -19.99
CA ASN A 11 -3.44 -4.02 -19.16
C ASN A 11 -2.85 -2.62 -18.88
N ILE A 12 -1.86 -2.17 -19.68
CA ILE A 12 -1.30 -0.82 -19.53
C ILE A 12 -2.07 0.19 -20.42
N SER A 13 -2.93 0.98 -19.80
CA SER A 13 -3.71 2.07 -20.40
C SER A 13 -2.90 3.35 -20.64
N ARG A 14 -1.77 3.53 -19.95
CA ARG A 14 -0.86 4.68 -20.09
C ARG A 14 0.43 4.26 -20.79
N THR A 15 0.82 5.01 -21.81
CA THR A 15 1.99 4.72 -22.66
C THR A 15 3.06 5.82 -22.64
N ASN A 16 2.77 6.98 -22.05
CA ASN A 16 3.70 8.11 -21.92
C ASN A 16 3.96 8.41 -20.44
N PHE A 17 5.24 8.51 -20.09
CA PHE A 17 5.74 8.76 -18.74
C PHE A 17 6.84 9.81 -18.80
N ASP A 18 6.80 10.76 -17.87
CA ASP A 18 7.77 11.87 -17.82
C ASP A 18 9.14 11.37 -17.31
N THR A 19 9.12 10.39 -16.39
CA THR A 19 10.32 9.77 -15.85
C THR A 19 10.19 8.24 -15.75
N LEU A 20 11.34 7.56 -15.59
CA LEU A 20 11.37 6.13 -15.29
C LEU A 20 10.68 5.81 -13.96
N GLY A 21 10.77 6.70 -12.96
CA GLY A 21 10.12 6.53 -11.67
C GLY A 21 8.59 6.50 -11.79
N ASP A 22 8.02 7.35 -12.65
CA ASP A 22 6.57 7.37 -12.91
C ASP A 22 6.09 6.07 -13.54
N PHE A 23 6.88 5.53 -14.47
CA PHE A 23 6.59 4.24 -15.08
C PHE A 23 6.63 3.09 -14.06
N GLN A 24 7.62 3.07 -13.16
CA GLN A 24 7.72 2.07 -12.10
C GLN A 24 6.54 2.14 -11.12
N LEU A 25 6.14 3.35 -10.71
CA LEU A 25 4.96 3.57 -9.85
C LEU A 25 3.68 3.05 -10.50
N TYR A 26 3.51 3.31 -11.79
CA TYR A 26 2.35 2.86 -12.53
C TYR A 26 2.25 1.33 -12.62
N LEU A 27 3.38 0.64 -12.82
CA LEU A 27 3.42 -0.83 -12.79
C LEU A 27 3.04 -1.40 -11.42
N LEU A 28 3.48 -0.76 -10.33
CA LEU A 28 3.12 -1.17 -8.97
C LEU A 28 1.62 -1.00 -8.70
N GLN A 29 1.02 0.09 -9.19
CA GLN A 29 -0.42 0.32 -9.07
C GLN A 29 -1.23 -0.73 -9.83
N LEU A 30 -0.82 -1.09 -11.05
CA LEU A 30 -1.44 -2.17 -11.81
C LEU A 30 -1.38 -3.52 -11.09
N GLN A 31 -0.29 -3.81 -10.38
CA GLN A 31 -0.21 -5.01 -9.53
C GLN A 31 -1.15 -4.92 -8.31
N GLN A 32 -1.35 -3.73 -7.75
CA GLN A 32 -2.26 -3.50 -6.62
C GLN A 32 -3.75 -3.51 -6.97
N GLU A 33 -4.12 -3.42 -8.26
CA GLU A 33 -5.51 -3.68 -8.69
C GLU A 33 -5.93 -5.14 -8.48
N SER A 34 -4.98 -6.04 -8.18
CA SER A 34 -5.31 -7.31 -7.54
C SER A 34 -5.75 -7.02 -6.10
N GLY A 35 -7.03 -7.25 -5.81
CA GLY A 35 -7.59 -7.09 -4.47
C GLY A 35 -6.77 -7.83 -3.40
N PRO A 36 -6.96 -7.48 -2.11
CA PRO A 36 -6.21 -8.11 -1.03
C PRO A 36 -6.38 -9.64 -1.09
N SER A 37 -5.26 -10.37 -0.98
CA SER A 37 -5.29 -11.82 -0.86
C SER A 37 -6.10 -12.26 0.37
N GLU A 38 -6.57 -13.51 0.39
CA GLU A 38 -7.26 -14.06 1.56
C GLU A 38 -6.42 -13.94 2.84
N ALA A 39 -5.10 -14.07 2.73
CA ALA A 39 -4.19 -13.89 3.85
C ALA A 39 -4.22 -12.44 4.39
N HIS A 40 -4.26 -11.44 3.51
CA HIS A 40 -4.40 -10.04 3.90
C HIS A 40 -5.76 -9.79 4.57
N ILE A 41 -6.84 -10.31 4.00
CA ILE A 41 -8.19 -10.18 4.54
C ILE A 41 -8.25 -10.76 5.95
N LYS A 42 -7.73 -11.97 6.16
CA LYS A 42 -7.70 -12.64 7.47
C LYS A 42 -6.99 -11.82 8.54
N VAL A 43 -5.87 -11.19 8.20
CA VAL A 43 -5.14 -10.30 9.13
C VAL A 43 -5.97 -9.07 9.47
N LEU A 44 -6.62 -8.46 8.48
CA LEU A 44 -7.46 -7.28 8.70
C LEU A 44 -8.68 -7.62 9.57
N GLU A 45 -9.35 -8.74 9.32
CA GLU A 45 -10.47 -9.22 10.13
C GLU A 45 -10.07 -9.49 11.57
N ALA A 46 -8.92 -10.14 11.79
CA ALA A 46 -8.39 -10.39 13.13
C ALA A 46 -8.13 -9.08 13.89
N ARG A 47 -7.53 -8.08 13.23
CA ARG A 47 -7.29 -6.76 13.83
C ARG A 47 -8.58 -6.01 14.13
N LEU A 48 -9.58 -6.15 13.25
CA LEU A 48 -10.88 -5.50 13.42
C LEU A 48 -11.66 -6.13 14.57
N LEU A 49 -11.56 -7.45 14.74
CA LEU A 49 -12.11 -8.16 15.90
C LEU A 49 -11.41 -7.75 17.20
N ASP A 50 -10.08 -7.67 17.20
CA ASP A 50 -9.30 -7.22 18.35
C ASP A 50 -9.68 -5.80 18.78
N ALA A 51 -9.76 -4.87 17.83
CA ALA A 51 -10.18 -3.49 18.10
C ALA A 51 -11.62 -3.39 18.64
N LYS A 52 -12.54 -4.22 18.15
CA LYS A 52 -13.92 -4.28 18.67
C LYS A 52 -13.98 -4.80 20.10
N ASN A 53 -13.16 -5.80 20.43
CA ASN A 53 -13.15 -6.43 21.75
C ASN A 53 -12.34 -5.63 22.77
N ASN A 54 -11.38 -4.82 22.32
CA ASN A 54 -10.48 -4.03 23.15
C ASN A 54 -10.58 -2.52 22.83
N PRO A 55 -11.73 -1.86 23.03
CA PRO A 55 -11.90 -0.44 22.71
C PRO A 55 -10.96 0.49 23.52
N GLY A 56 -10.49 0.02 24.68
CA GLY A 56 -9.54 0.72 25.54
C GLY A 56 -8.07 0.63 25.08
N ASN A 57 -7.74 -0.20 24.09
CA ASN A 57 -6.39 -0.27 23.48
C ASN A 57 -6.18 0.78 22.38
N SER A 58 -7.09 1.74 22.26
CA SER A 58 -6.88 2.89 21.40
C SER A 58 -5.90 3.85 22.06
N ILE A 59 -5.01 4.42 21.25
CA ILE A 59 -4.14 5.52 21.67
C ILE A 59 -4.63 6.79 20.99
N SER A 60 -4.60 7.91 21.71
CA SER A 60 -4.88 9.21 21.11
C SER A 60 -3.79 9.57 20.10
N TYR A 61 -4.13 10.43 19.14
CA TYR A 61 -3.15 10.96 18.18
C TYR A 61 -1.99 11.68 18.89
N HIS A 62 -2.25 12.34 20.02
CA HIS A 62 -1.23 12.98 20.84
C HIS A 62 -0.26 11.96 21.45
N GLU A 63 -0.78 10.89 22.05
CA GLU A 63 0.05 9.79 22.61
C GLU A 63 0.88 9.10 21.53
N LEU A 64 0.28 8.83 20.37
CA LEU A 64 0.99 8.32 19.20
C LEU A 64 2.13 9.26 18.80
N LYS A 65 1.87 10.55 18.68
CA LYS A 65 2.88 11.54 18.30
C LYS A 65 4.01 11.59 19.33
N SER A 66 3.68 11.59 20.62
CA SER A 66 4.67 11.60 21.70
C SER A 66 5.54 10.35 21.74
N SER A 67 4.99 9.17 21.44
CA SER A 67 5.75 7.91 21.44
C SER A 67 6.71 7.76 20.25
N ILE A 68 6.47 8.49 19.16
CA ILE A 68 7.32 8.49 17.96
C ILE A 68 8.41 9.58 18.02
N THR A 69 8.22 10.64 18.81
CA THR A 69 9.28 11.60 19.09
C THR A 69 10.39 10.90 19.87
N ARG A 70 11.48 10.58 19.16
CA ARG A 70 12.77 10.19 19.72
C ARG A 70 13.19 11.29 20.71
N GLU A 71 13.42 10.96 21.97
CA GLU A 71 14.17 11.87 22.84
C GLU A 71 15.53 12.12 22.17
N ILE A 72 15.81 13.38 21.83
CA ILE A 72 17.10 13.86 21.33
C ILE A 72 17.78 14.56 22.50
#